data_AF-A0A1V6BLF3-F1
#
_entry.id   AF-A0A1V6BLF3-F1
#
_cell.length_a   1.000
_cell.length_b   1.000
_cell.length_c   1.000
_cell.angle_alpha   90.00
_cell.angle_beta   90.00
_cell.angle_gamma   90.00
#
_symmetry.space_group_name_H-M   'P 1'
#
loop_
_entity.id
_entity.type
_entity.pdbx_description
1 polymer ?
#
loop_
_entity_poly.entity_id
_entity_poly.type
_entity_poly.pdbx_seq_one_letter_code
_entity_poly.pdbx_strand_id
1 'polypeptide(L)'
;MINLLQMRYIRFAIVAIIYILVVIWIGNYWLLLGLGIIFDLYISEKVNWTFWKKRHGKNSSFIEWLDALIFAVIAVTLINIFLFQNYRIPTPSMEKSLLVGDHLFVSKLAYGPRMPNTPIAFPFTQNTLPLIKGRSWSNIIVLPYKRLTGAGKVKHGDPIVFNFPAGDTVALENTNTSYYEIIMRTAKDLQMRENLYNNSSRPLEYYMPMARKEVWKNYHMQYRPVDRRDNYVKRCIGLPGDTIKIEMSSVYVNGVLFPENENQQKNYYVSTNGTTINPKAFERLSISKSDQAMASNTVYYLPLTKASAETISKFTNVTEVTPATSRKGNLNFIVFPYNESLAWNEDNFGPLWIPAKGTTVRLDTSNLELYRRIIDVYEGNDLEVEGATIYINSHPVTTYTFKMDYYFMMGDNRHNSADSRFWGFVPEDHIVGKPKFIWLSIDKEAKGLKKIRFRRMFMKVR
;
A
#
# COMPACT_ATOMS: atom_id res chain seq x y z
N MET A 1 55.67 -11.29 -2.78
CA MET A 1 54.77 -12.09 -3.65
C MET A 1 53.82 -12.86 -2.74
N ILE A 2 52.71 -12.25 -2.31
CA ILE A 2 51.67 -12.98 -1.56
C ILE A 2 51.16 -14.05 -2.54
N ASN A 3 51.29 -15.31 -2.14
CA ASN A 3 51.11 -16.46 -3.01
C ASN A 3 49.66 -16.48 -3.56
N LEU A 4 49.46 -16.76 -4.85
CA LEU A 4 48.12 -16.80 -5.48
C LEU A 4 47.14 -17.70 -4.72
N LEU A 5 47.65 -18.76 -4.10
CA LEU A 5 46.92 -19.64 -3.19
C LEU A 5 46.38 -18.91 -1.95
N GLN A 6 47.20 -18.09 -1.26
CA GLN A 6 46.77 -17.32 -0.09
C GLN A 6 45.63 -16.36 -0.45
N MET A 7 45.67 -15.76 -1.64
CA MET A 7 44.59 -14.89 -2.11
C MET A 7 43.26 -15.61 -2.32
N ARG A 8 43.26 -16.89 -2.71
CA ARG A 8 42.02 -17.69 -2.85
C ARG A 8 41.38 -17.97 -1.49
N TYR A 9 42.17 -18.38 -0.50
CA TYR A 9 41.68 -18.61 0.86
C TYR A 9 41.17 -17.33 1.52
N ILE A 10 41.84 -16.20 1.31
CA ILE A 10 41.39 -14.89 1.84
C ILE A 10 40.05 -14.49 1.21
N ARG A 11 39.91 -14.59 -0.11
CA ARG A 11 38.64 -14.29 -0.80
C ARG A 11 37.52 -15.21 -0.35
N PHE A 12 37.80 -16.51 -0.23
CA PHE A 12 36.86 -17.49 0.33
C PHE A 12 36.42 -17.09 1.73
N ALA A 13 37.36 -16.79 2.63
CA ALA A 13 37.06 -16.43 4.01
C ALA A 13 36.16 -15.18 4.08
N ILE A 14 36.47 -14.14 3.30
CA ILE A 14 35.65 -12.92 3.23
C ILE A 14 34.22 -13.24 2.76
N VAL A 15 34.08 -13.98 1.66
CA VAL A 15 32.77 -14.33 1.10
C VAL A 15 31.99 -15.25 2.03
N ALA A 16 32.65 -16.23 2.65
CA ALA A 16 32.05 -17.15 3.62
C ALA A 16 31.56 -16.39 4.86
N ILE A 17 32.34 -15.45 5.39
CA ILE A 17 31.93 -14.60 6.53
C ILE A 17 30.71 -13.77 6.14
N ILE A 18 30.73 -13.08 5.01
CA ILE A 18 29.58 -12.30 4.53
C ILE A 18 28.34 -13.20 4.36
N TYR A 19 28.51 -14.38 3.76
CA TYR A 19 27.43 -15.34 3.58
C TYR A 19 26.86 -15.82 4.92
N ILE A 20 27.70 -16.20 5.88
CA ILE A 20 27.28 -16.60 7.22
C ILE A 20 26.49 -15.48 7.89
N LEU A 21 26.95 -14.23 7.79
CA LEU A 21 26.21 -13.08 8.32
C LEU A 21 24.84 -12.92 7.67
N VAL A 22 24.73 -13.13 6.35
CA VAL A 22 23.45 -13.12 5.63
C VAL A 22 22.55 -14.28 6.09
N VAL A 23 23.09 -15.48 6.28
CA VAL A 23 22.34 -16.65 6.77
C VAL A 23 21.82 -16.42 8.19
N ILE A 24 22.65 -15.87 9.07
CA ILE A 24 22.26 -15.47 10.44
C ILE A 24 21.15 -14.43 10.38
N TRP A 25 21.29 -13.42 9.52
CA TRP A 25 20.29 -12.35 9.36
C TRP A 25 18.96 -12.86 8.80
N ILE A 26 18.99 -13.79 7.84
CA ILE A 26 17.79 -14.47 7.33
C ILE A 26 17.19 -15.41 8.40
N GLY A 27 18.01 -15.92 9.31
CA GLY A 27 17.62 -16.87 10.35
C GLY A 27 17.13 -18.20 9.77
N ASN A 28 17.71 -18.66 8.65
CA ASN A 28 17.45 -19.98 8.08
C ASN A 28 18.78 -20.73 7.90
N TYR A 29 19.17 -21.50 8.93
CA TYR A 29 20.48 -22.15 9.00
C TYR A 29 20.67 -23.30 8.00
N TRP A 30 19.62 -23.80 7.35
CA TRP A 30 19.77 -24.74 6.22
C TRP A 30 20.59 -24.15 5.07
N LEU A 31 20.59 -22.81 4.94
CA LEU A 31 21.41 -22.11 3.96
C LEU A 31 22.92 -22.29 4.26
N LEU A 32 23.35 -22.68 5.46
CA LEU A 32 24.76 -22.98 5.73
C LEU A 32 25.33 -24.09 4.83
N LEU A 33 24.50 -24.99 4.30
CA LEU A 33 24.92 -25.97 3.29
C LEU A 33 25.49 -25.28 2.02
N GLY A 34 25.07 -24.05 1.73
CA GLY A 34 25.64 -23.21 0.68
C GLY A 34 27.11 -22.86 0.89
N LEU A 35 27.66 -23.00 2.10
CA LEU A 35 29.11 -22.87 2.32
C LEU A 35 29.90 -23.95 1.58
N GLY A 36 29.33 -25.15 1.38
CA GLY A 36 29.93 -26.17 0.53
C GLY A 36 30.05 -25.71 -0.93
N ILE A 37 29.03 -25.02 -1.43
CA ILE A 37 29.01 -24.41 -2.77
C ILE A 37 30.08 -23.30 -2.85
N ILE A 38 30.14 -22.41 -1.86
CA ILE A 38 31.12 -21.31 -1.82
C ILE A 38 32.55 -21.86 -1.69
N PHE A 39 32.76 -22.88 -0.86
CA PHE A 39 34.06 -23.55 -0.73
C PHE A 39 34.50 -24.14 -2.05
N ASP A 40 33.60 -24.83 -2.74
CA ASP A 40 33.91 -25.40 -4.04
C ASP A 40 34.13 -24.33 -5.13
N LEU A 41 33.39 -23.24 -5.12
CA LEU A 41 33.59 -22.10 -6.03
C LEU A 41 34.98 -21.45 -5.92
N TYR A 42 35.57 -21.39 -4.72
CA TYR A 42 36.83 -20.67 -4.48
C TYR A 42 38.05 -21.57 -4.25
N ILE A 43 37.86 -22.78 -3.71
CA ILE A 43 38.91 -23.68 -3.24
C ILE A 43 38.95 -24.95 -4.08
N SER A 44 37.95 -25.84 -3.96
CA SER A 44 38.04 -27.18 -4.55
C SER A 44 37.79 -27.24 -6.04
N GLU A 45 36.98 -26.32 -6.59
CA GLU A 45 36.61 -26.19 -8.01
C GLU A 45 36.26 -27.54 -8.66
N LYS A 46 35.69 -28.49 -7.89
CA LYS A 46 35.33 -29.85 -8.34
C LYS A 46 34.03 -29.82 -9.11
N VAL A 47 33.07 -29.02 -8.65
CA VAL A 47 31.78 -28.84 -9.29
C VAL A 47 31.78 -27.48 -9.97
N ASN A 48 31.42 -27.51 -11.25
CA ASN A 48 31.32 -26.27 -12.01
C ASN A 48 29.94 -25.63 -11.78
N TRP A 49 29.83 -24.89 -10.66
CA TRP A 49 28.64 -24.12 -10.27
C TRP A 49 28.34 -22.96 -11.21
N THR A 50 29.36 -22.54 -11.95
CA THR A 50 29.27 -21.53 -13.00
C THR A 50 29.04 -22.23 -14.34
N PHE A 51 27.81 -22.24 -14.84
CA PHE A 51 27.53 -22.85 -16.15
C PHE A 51 28.41 -22.29 -17.31
N TRP A 52 29.06 -21.13 -17.09
CA TRP A 52 30.01 -20.44 -17.98
C TRP A 52 31.50 -20.80 -17.88
N LYS A 53 31.99 -21.56 -16.88
CA LYS A 53 33.39 -22.06 -16.91
C LYS A 53 33.45 -23.27 -17.85
N LYS A 54 34.43 -23.33 -18.75
CA LYS A 54 34.49 -24.34 -19.84
C LYS A 54 34.51 -25.78 -19.31
N ARG A 55 33.68 -26.66 -19.89
CA ARG A 55 33.64 -28.13 -19.64
C ARG A 55 34.54 -28.97 -20.57
N HIS A 56 35.41 -28.33 -21.36
CA HIS A 56 36.08 -28.83 -22.59
C HIS A 56 35.21 -28.62 -23.85
N GLY A 57 35.77 -27.92 -24.87
CA GLY A 57 35.11 -27.60 -26.14
C GLY A 57 34.50 -26.20 -26.26
N LYS A 58 34.05 -25.81 -27.46
CA LYS A 58 33.26 -24.58 -27.70
C LYS A 58 31.82 -24.83 -27.22
N ASN A 59 31.35 -24.09 -26.22
CA ASN A 59 29.92 -24.03 -25.91
C ASN A 59 29.18 -23.30 -27.04
N SER A 60 27.90 -23.63 -27.22
CA SER A 60 27.02 -22.81 -28.05
C SER A 60 26.86 -21.44 -27.40
N SER A 61 27.13 -20.36 -28.14
CA SER A 61 26.96 -18.98 -27.66
C SER A 61 25.57 -18.73 -27.07
N PHE A 62 24.55 -19.47 -27.53
CA PHE A 62 23.20 -19.41 -26.98
C PHE A 62 23.12 -19.82 -25.51
N ILE A 63 23.84 -20.87 -25.10
CA ILE A 63 23.83 -21.36 -23.71
C ILE A 63 24.49 -20.33 -22.80
N GLU A 64 25.61 -19.75 -23.22
CA GLU A 64 26.31 -18.71 -22.45
C GLU A 64 25.41 -17.47 -22.23
N TRP A 65 24.67 -17.05 -23.26
CA TRP A 65 23.68 -15.96 -23.14
C TRP A 65 22.51 -16.33 -22.23
N LEU A 66 21.98 -17.55 -22.32
CA LEU A 66 20.89 -18.03 -21.46
C LEU A 66 21.32 -18.06 -19.99
N ASP A 67 22.52 -18.54 -19.69
CA ASP A 67 23.04 -18.60 -18.33
C ASP A 67 23.26 -17.21 -17.73
N ALA A 68 23.84 -16.29 -18.51
CA ALA A 68 24.02 -14.90 -18.10
C ALA A 68 22.67 -14.23 -17.78
N LEU A 69 21.64 -14.52 -18.59
CA LEU A 69 20.28 -14.05 -18.36
C LEU A 69 19.70 -14.63 -17.06
N ILE A 70 19.79 -15.94 -16.84
CA ILE A 70 19.29 -16.59 -15.61
C ILE A 70 19.96 -15.99 -14.38
N PHE A 71 21.28 -15.83 -14.40
CA PHE A 71 22.02 -15.22 -13.31
C PHE A 71 21.57 -13.78 -13.04
N ALA A 72 21.46 -12.97 -14.09
CA ALA A 72 20.98 -11.59 -13.96
C ALA A 72 19.57 -11.55 -13.35
N VAL A 73 18.67 -12.43 -13.79
CA VAL A 73 17.31 -12.53 -13.25
C VAL A 73 17.32 -12.86 -11.75
N ILE A 74 18.11 -13.86 -11.34
CA ILE A 74 18.24 -14.26 -9.93
C ILE A 74 18.83 -13.11 -9.11
N ALA A 75 19.93 -12.50 -9.56
CA ALA A 75 20.60 -11.42 -8.86
C ALA A 75 19.67 -10.21 -8.66
N VAL A 76 18.99 -9.75 -9.72
CA VAL A 76 18.04 -8.63 -9.64
C VAL A 76 16.84 -9.01 -8.79
N THR A 77 16.38 -10.26 -8.81
CA THR A 77 15.30 -10.73 -7.93
C THR A 77 15.71 -10.66 -6.45
N LEU A 78 16.91 -11.10 -6.10
CA LEU A 78 17.43 -11.00 -4.73
C LEU A 78 17.60 -9.54 -4.29
N ILE A 79 18.15 -8.69 -5.16
CA ILE A 79 18.25 -7.23 -4.91
C ILE A 79 16.85 -6.65 -4.65
N ASN A 80 15.87 -7.00 -5.49
CA ASN A 80 14.50 -6.54 -5.34
C ASN A 80 13.84 -7.06 -4.06
N ILE A 81 14.15 -8.27 -3.60
CA ILE A 81 13.58 -8.83 -2.36
C ILE A 81 14.19 -8.15 -1.14
N PHE A 82 15.51 -7.99 -1.09
CA PHE A 82 16.22 -7.63 0.14
C PHE A 82 16.66 -6.17 0.25
N LEU A 83 16.95 -5.50 -0.86
CA LEU A 83 17.63 -4.20 -0.84
C LEU A 83 16.68 -3.05 -1.21
N PHE A 84 16.27 -3.00 -2.48
CA PHE A 84 15.44 -1.93 -3.00
C PHE A 84 14.66 -2.39 -4.22
N GLN A 85 13.55 -1.70 -4.50
CA GLN A 85 12.75 -1.93 -5.70
C GLN A 85 12.19 -0.61 -6.21
N ASN A 86 11.97 -0.55 -7.53
CA ASN A 86 11.34 0.59 -8.17
C ASN A 86 9.80 0.46 -8.15
N TYR A 87 9.10 1.52 -7.74
CA TYR A 87 7.64 1.58 -7.77
C TYR A 87 7.14 2.83 -8.49
N ARG A 88 6.12 2.67 -9.33
CA ARG A 88 5.49 3.79 -10.06
C ARG A 88 4.27 4.32 -9.30
N ILE A 89 4.09 5.64 -9.26
CA ILE A 89 2.87 6.28 -8.76
C ILE A 89 1.79 6.28 -9.85
N PRO A 90 0.65 5.59 -9.65
CA PRO A 90 -0.41 5.51 -10.63
C PRO A 90 -1.53 6.54 -10.44
N THR A 91 -1.72 7.07 -9.22
CA THR A 91 -2.87 7.91 -8.83
C THR A 91 -2.43 9.19 -8.10
N PRO A 92 -3.25 10.27 -8.13
CA PRO A 92 -2.92 11.58 -7.54
C PRO A 92 -3.15 11.66 -6.02
N SER A 93 -3.23 10.51 -5.32
CA SER A 93 -3.48 10.48 -3.87
C SER A 93 -2.36 11.11 -3.02
N MET A 94 -1.15 11.22 -3.58
CA MET A 94 0.01 11.86 -2.97
C MET A 94 0.42 13.12 -3.75
N GLU A 95 -0.49 13.69 -4.55
CA GLU A 95 -0.22 14.86 -5.41
C GLU A 95 0.44 16.01 -4.63
N LYS A 96 1.22 16.85 -5.33
CA LYS A 96 2.20 17.82 -4.80
C LYS A 96 3.46 17.21 -4.20
N SER A 97 3.35 16.20 -3.35
CA SER A 97 4.52 15.47 -2.83
C SER A 97 5.10 14.54 -3.88
N LEU A 98 4.26 13.64 -4.40
CA LEU A 98 4.58 12.60 -5.38
C LEU A 98 3.53 12.65 -6.51
N LEU A 99 3.99 12.95 -7.72
CA LEU A 99 3.10 13.12 -8.87
C LEU A 99 2.85 11.79 -9.56
N VAL A 100 1.70 11.69 -10.23
CA VAL A 100 1.43 10.59 -11.16
C VAL A 100 2.56 10.50 -12.20
N GLY A 101 3.10 9.28 -12.35
CA GLY A 101 4.23 8.99 -13.23
C GLY A 101 5.62 9.15 -12.58
N ASP A 102 5.71 9.53 -11.31
CA ASP A 102 6.94 9.39 -10.54
C ASP A 102 7.28 7.91 -10.32
N HIS A 103 8.55 7.58 -10.50
CA HIS A 103 9.14 6.28 -10.20
C HIS A 103 10.06 6.42 -8.99
N LEU A 104 9.74 5.70 -7.94
CA LEU A 104 10.33 5.81 -6.61
C LEU A 104 11.38 4.74 -6.41
N PHE A 105 12.56 5.15 -5.94
CA PHE A 105 13.52 4.24 -5.36
C PHE A 105 13.08 3.92 -3.92
N VAL A 106 12.64 2.68 -3.67
CA VAL A 106 12.12 2.25 -2.37
C VAL A 106 13.13 1.35 -1.69
N SER A 107 13.62 1.78 -0.53
CA SER A 107 14.52 1.00 0.31
C SER A 107 13.72 0.01 1.17
N LYS A 108 13.97 -1.28 0.99
CA LYS A 108 13.37 -2.35 1.81
C LYS A 108 14.12 -2.52 3.14
N LEU A 109 15.42 -2.27 3.14
CA LEU A 109 16.24 -2.26 4.36
C LEU A 109 15.79 -1.22 5.40
N ALA A 110 15.12 -0.14 4.98
CA ALA A 110 14.69 0.92 5.89
C ALA A 110 13.79 0.42 7.04
N TYR A 111 12.88 -0.51 6.75
CA TYR A 111 11.97 -1.13 7.73
C TYR A 111 12.16 -2.64 7.84
N GLY A 112 13.22 -3.18 7.22
CA GLY A 112 13.49 -4.60 7.16
C GLY A 112 12.77 -5.27 5.99
N PRO A 113 13.46 -6.00 5.10
CA PRO A 113 12.81 -6.70 4.01
C PRO A 113 11.97 -7.85 4.55
N ARG A 114 10.84 -8.10 3.87
CA ARG A 114 9.98 -9.24 4.13
C ARG A 114 10.35 -10.40 3.22
N MET A 115 10.32 -11.61 3.77
CA MET A 115 10.42 -12.82 2.96
C MET A 115 9.19 -12.95 2.07
N PRO A 116 9.33 -13.38 0.81
CA PRO A 116 8.19 -13.57 -0.09
C PRO A 116 7.28 -14.68 0.45
N ASN A 117 5.98 -14.40 0.55
CA ASN A 117 4.98 -15.42 0.87
C ASN A 117 4.84 -16.41 -0.29
N THR A 118 5.03 -15.94 -1.52
CA THR A 118 4.97 -16.74 -2.75
C THR A 118 6.35 -16.81 -3.41
N PRO A 119 7.22 -17.73 -2.97
CA PRO A 119 8.58 -17.84 -3.51
C PRO A 119 8.59 -18.29 -4.98
N ILE A 120 7.57 -19.03 -5.42
CA ILE A 120 7.40 -19.45 -6.82
C ILE A 120 6.56 -18.40 -7.55
N ALA A 121 7.21 -17.48 -8.23
CA ALA A 121 6.55 -16.49 -9.06
C ALA A 121 7.40 -16.05 -10.24
N PHE A 122 6.73 -15.53 -11.26
CA PHE A 122 7.38 -15.00 -12.44
C PHE A 122 8.12 -13.69 -12.08
N PRO A 123 9.42 -13.59 -12.40
CA PRO A 123 10.24 -12.45 -12.01
C PRO A 123 9.70 -11.15 -12.60
N PHE A 124 9.89 -10.04 -11.87
CA PHE A 124 9.54 -8.68 -12.29
C PHE A 124 8.05 -8.42 -12.58
N THR A 125 7.16 -9.33 -12.18
CA THR A 125 5.72 -9.16 -12.30
C THR A 125 5.06 -9.15 -10.93
N GLN A 126 4.08 -8.26 -10.74
CA GLN A 126 3.42 -8.09 -9.44
C GLN A 126 2.32 -9.14 -9.24
N ASN A 127 1.23 -9.05 -9.99
CA ASN A 127 0.03 -9.88 -9.83
C ASN A 127 -0.40 -10.63 -11.11
N THR A 128 -0.17 -10.03 -12.28
CA THR A 128 -0.66 -10.55 -13.56
C THR A 128 0.48 -10.67 -14.57
N LEU A 129 0.46 -11.74 -15.37
CA LEU A 129 1.40 -11.93 -16.48
C LEU A 129 1.08 -10.96 -17.63
N PRO A 130 2.10 -10.33 -18.24
CA PRO A 130 1.90 -9.24 -19.21
C PRO A 130 1.20 -9.68 -20.52
N LEU A 131 1.28 -10.97 -20.89
CA LEU A 131 0.73 -11.48 -22.16
C LEU A 131 -0.53 -12.33 -21.98
N ILE A 132 -0.49 -13.29 -21.06
CA ILE A 132 -1.54 -14.31 -20.91
C ILE A 132 -2.64 -13.82 -19.94
N LYS A 133 -2.43 -12.66 -19.27
CA LYS A 133 -3.32 -12.09 -18.24
C LYS A 133 -3.69 -13.05 -17.08
N GLY A 134 -2.98 -14.18 -16.96
CA GLY A 134 -3.07 -15.09 -15.82
C GLY A 134 -2.30 -14.61 -14.61
N ARG A 135 -2.44 -15.32 -13.48
CA ARG A 135 -1.71 -15.03 -12.24
C ARG A 135 -0.21 -15.15 -12.45
N SER A 136 0.57 -14.25 -11.85
CA SER A 136 2.04 -14.28 -11.95
C SER A 136 2.74 -15.16 -10.92
N TRP A 137 2.00 -15.88 -10.07
CA TRP A 137 2.56 -16.69 -8.99
C TRP A 137 1.89 -18.06 -8.91
N SER A 138 2.53 -18.99 -8.20
CA SER A 138 2.00 -20.31 -7.90
C SER A 138 1.63 -20.43 -6.42
N ASN A 139 0.56 -21.17 -6.14
CA ASN A 139 0.12 -21.50 -4.78
C ASN A 139 0.71 -22.82 -4.25
N ILE A 140 1.63 -23.48 -5.00
CA ILE A 140 2.24 -24.75 -4.57
C ILE A 140 2.99 -24.59 -3.24
N ILE A 141 3.66 -23.44 -3.05
CA ILE A 141 4.36 -23.11 -1.80
C ILE A 141 3.89 -21.74 -1.37
N VAL A 142 3.30 -21.66 -0.18
CA VAL A 142 2.94 -20.41 0.48
C VAL A 142 3.60 -20.39 1.85
N LEU A 143 4.48 -19.41 2.07
CA LEU A 143 5.24 -19.24 3.30
C LEU A 143 4.53 -18.27 4.26
N PRO A 144 4.61 -18.49 5.59
CA PRO A 144 4.09 -17.55 6.57
C PRO A 144 4.87 -16.24 6.55
N TYR A 145 4.27 -15.18 7.09
CA TYR A 145 4.93 -13.88 7.22
C TYR A 145 6.22 -14.00 8.04
N LYS A 146 7.31 -13.47 7.47
CA LYS A 146 8.60 -13.27 8.16
C LYS A 146 9.22 -11.96 7.68
N ARG A 147 9.53 -11.07 8.62
CA ARG A 147 10.29 -9.84 8.37
C ARG A 147 11.68 -9.97 8.97
N LEU A 148 12.69 -9.56 8.19
CA LEU A 148 14.07 -9.51 8.64
C LEU A 148 14.35 -8.17 9.32
N THR A 149 15.38 -8.13 10.16
CA THR A 149 15.78 -6.90 10.85
C THR A 149 16.19 -5.82 9.85
N GLY A 150 15.59 -4.63 9.98
CA GLY A 150 15.91 -3.44 9.18
C GLY A 150 16.81 -2.43 9.89
N ALA A 151 17.10 -1.33 9.21
CA ALA A 151 17.87 -0.21 9.74
C ALA A 151 17.06 0.71 10.68
N GLY A 152 15.73 0.56 10.73
CA GLY A 152 14.86 1.37 11.57
C GLY A 152 13.43 0.88 11.60
N LYS A 153 12.58 1.64 12.28
CA LYS A 153 11.12 1.43 12.37
C LYS A 153 10.37 2.53 11.63
N VAL A 154 9.11 2.23 11.31
CA VAL A 154 8.16 3.21 10.77
C VAL A 154 7.96 4.34 11.77
N LYS A 155 7.84 5.57 11.27
CA LYS A 155 7.59 6.78 12.06
C LYS A 155 6.39 7.54 11.54
N HIS A 156 5.79 8.34 12.41
CA HIS A 156 4.83 9.37 12.03
C HIS A 156 5.36 10.23 10.89
N GLY A 157 4.49 10.51 9.92
CA GLY A 157 4.81 11.33 8.77
C GLY A 157 5.62 10.62 7.70
N ASP A 158 6.10 9.39 7.90
CA ASP A 158 6.90 8.72 6.89
C ASP A 158 6.04 8.39 5.65
N PRO A 159 6.51 8.71 4.43
CA PRO A 159 5.95 8.12 3.23
C PRO A 159 6.33 6.64 3.20
N ILE A 160 5.38 5.77 2.86
CA ILE A 160 5.54 4.32 2.91
C ILE A 160 4.94 3.70 1.66
N VAL A 161 5.67 2.75 1.09
CA VAL A 161 5.10 1.82 0.11
C VAL A 161 4.63 0.58 0.85
N PHE A 162 3.40 0.16 0.61
CA PHE A 162 2.80 -1.01 1.22
C PHE A 162 1.85 -1.70 0.25
N ASN A 163 1.59 -2.99 0.49
CA ASN A 163 0.59 -3.74 -0.25
C ASN A 163 -0.83 -3.33 0.20
N PHE A 164 -1.78 -3.26 -0.72
CA PHE A 164 -3.14 -2.81 -0.45
C PHE A 164 -3.87 -3.79 0.50
N PRO A 165 -4.31 -3.38 1.70
CA PRO A 165 -4.89 -4.30 2.68
C PRO A 165 -6.25 -4.89 2.30
N ALA A 166 -7.02 -4.19 1.46
CA ALA A 166 -8.30 -4.66 0.94
C ALA A 166 -8.17 -5.24 -0.50
N GLY A 167 -6.95 -5.57 -0.92
CA GLY A 167 -6.63 -6.21 -2.20
C GLY A 167 -6.46 -7.73 -2.10
N ASP A 168 -6.90 -8.34 -1.01
CA ASP A 168 -6.98 -9.80 -0.77
C ASP A 168 -7.96 -10.48 -1.73
N THR A 169 -9.10 -9.85 -1.98
CA THR A 169 -10.12 -10.30 -2.93
C THR A 169 -10.36 -9.18 -3.94
N VAL A 170 -10.22 -9.50 -5.22
CA VAL A 170 -10.29 -8.50 -6.29
C VAL A 170 -11.26 -8.94 -7.39
N ALA A 171 -12.15 -8.04 -7.79
CA ALA A 171 -12.94 -8.15 -9.01
C ALA A 171 -12.06 -7.76 -10.21
N LEU A 172 -11.81 -8.70 -11.13
CA LEU A 172 -10.87 -8.48 -12.23
C LEU A 172 -11.33 -7.40 -13.23
N GLU A 173 -12.63 -7.17 -13.32
CA GLU A 173 -13.24 -6.13 -14.15
C GLU A 173 -13.20 -4.75 -13.48
N ASN A 174 -13.03 -4.69 -12.15
CA ASN A 174 -12.97 -3.44 -11.40
C ASN A 174 -11.87 -3.50 -10.33
N THR A 175 -10.62 -3.47 -10.78
CA THR A 175 -9.46 -3.57 -9.90
C THR A 175 -9.14 -2.28 -9.13
N ASN A 176 -9.77 -1.16 -9.50
CA ASN A 176 -9.55 0.14 -8.84
C ASN A 176 -10.37 0.28 -7.55
N THR A 177 -11.45 -0.49 -7.40
CA THR A 177 -12.36 -0.44 -6.25
C THR A 177 -12.14 -1.67 -5.40
N SER A 178 -12.15 -1.52 -4.07
CA SER A 178 -12.03 -2.68 -3.18
C SER A 178 -13.28 -3.57 -3.29
N TYR A 179 -13.10 -4.89 -3.17
CA TYR A 179 -14.21 -5.85 -3.14
C TYR A 179 -15.27 -5.49 -2.08
N TYR A 180 -14.81 -5.04 -0.92
CA TYR A 180 -15.67 -4.64 0.21
C TYR A 180 -16.53 -3.43 -0.14
N GLU A 181 -15.95 -2.40 -0.76
CA GLU A 181 -16.71 -1.25 -1.22
C GLU A 181 -17.72 -1.63 -2.31
N ILE A 182 -17.36 -2.52 -3.25
CA ILE A 182 -18.30 -3.01 -4.28
C ILE A 182 -19.52 -3.65 -3.60
N ILE A 183 -19.30 -4.53 -2.61
CA ILE A 183 -20.41 -5.13 -1.85
C ILE A 183 -21.24 -4.08 -1.14
N MET A 184 -20.61 -3.13 -0.45
CA MET A 184 -21.32 -2.08 0.29
C MET A 184 -22.21 -1.25 -0.62
N ARG A 185 -21.70 -0.88 -1.81
CA ARG A 185 -22.49 -0.17 -2.83
C ARG A 185 -23.65 -1.01 -3.34
N THR A 186 -23.41 -2.27 -3.70
CA THR A 186 -24.47 -3.19 -4.14
C THR A 186 -25.54 -3.38 -3.05
N ALA A 187 -25.14 -3.55 -1.79
CA ALA A 187 -26.07 -3.66 -0.66
C ALA A 187 -26.91 -2.39 -0.50
N LYS A 188 -26.28 -1.21 -0.65
CA LYS A 188 -26.98 0.08 -0.56
C LYS A 188 -27.97 0.26 -1.70
N ASP A 189 -27.60 -0.14 -2.92
CA ASP A 189 -28.48 -0.09 -4.08
C ASP A 189 -29.70 -1.01 -3.91
N LEU A 190 -29.50 -2.22 -3.37
CA LEU A 190 -30.59 -3.14 -3.06
C LEU A 190 -31.54 -2.56 -2.01
N GLN A 191 -30.99 -1.99 -0.93
CA GLN A 191 -31.77 -1.32 0.11
C GLN A 191 -32.59 -0.15 -0.47
N MET A 192 -31.97 0.72 -1.27
CA MET A 192 -32.66 1.85 -1.88
C MET A 192 -33.79 1.42 -2.79
N ARG A 193 -33.58 0.38 -3.62
CA ARG A 193 -34.63 -0.18 -4.49
C ARG A 193 -35.82 -0.69 -3.69
N GLU A 194 -35.59 -1.47 -2.63
CA GLU A 194 -36.69 -1.99 -1.81
C GLU A 194 -37.45 -0.87 -1.10
N ASN A 195 -36.74 0.12 -0.57
CA ASN A 195 -37.37 1.25 0.12
C ASN A 195 -38.29 2.05 -0.81
N LEU A 196 -37.94 2.17 -2.10
CA LEU A 196 -38.79 2.83 -3.10
C LEU A 196 -40.10 2.09 -3.38
N TYR A 197 -40.11 0.75 -3.34
CA TYR A 197 -41.29 -0.05 -3.68
C TYR A 197 -42.14 -0.46 -2.47
N ASN A 198 -41.51 -0.78 -1.34
CA ASN A 198 -42.15 -1.48 -0.23
C ASN A 198 -42.19 -0.67 1.07
N ASN A 199 -41.69 0.58 1.07
CA ASN A 199 -41.56 1.42 2.27
C ASN A 199 -40.89 0.67 3.44
N SER A 200 -39.92 -0.20 3.11
CA SER A 200 -39.16 -1.04 4.04
C SER A 200 -38.09 -0.20 4.74
N SER A 201 -37.66 -0.61 5.94
CA SER A 201 -36.60 0.08 6.71
C SER A 201 -35.61 -0.93 7.30
N ARG A 202 -35.24 -1.94 6.51
CA ARG A 202 -34.31 -2.97 6.97
C ARG A 202 -32.88 -2.41 7.04
N PRO A 203 -32.08 -2.80 8.05
CA PRO A 203 -30.71 -2.36 8.18
C PRO A 203 -29.86 -2.86 7.02
N LEU A 204 -28.76 -2.16 6.70
CA LEU A 204 -27.89 -2.50 5.57
C LEU A 204 -27.34 -3.94 5.67
N GLU A 205 -27.09 -4.42 6.89
CA GLU A 205 -26.61 -5.78 7.19
C GLU A 205 -27.50 -6.87 6.58
N TYR A 206 -28.81 -6.66 6.53
CA TYR A 206 -29.77 -7.59 5.92
C TYR A 206 -29.47 -7.84 4.42
N TYR A 207 -28.97 -6.83 3.71
CA TYR A 207 -28.70 -6.90 2.28
C TYR A 207 -27.30 -7.45 1.95
N MET A 208 -26.40 -7.50 2.93
CA MET A 208 -25.00 -7.89 2.71
C MET A 208 -24.83 -9.30 2.11
N PRO A 209 -25.55 -10.35 2.56
CA PRO A 209 -25.46 -11.67 1.93
C PRO A 209 -25.93 -11.68 0.48
N MET A 210 -26.99 -10.93 0.16
CA MET A 210 -27.53 -10.83 -1.20
C MET A 210 -26.56 -10.10 -2.13
N ALA A 211 -26.00 -8.98 -1.64
CA ALA A 211 -24.98 -8.23 -2.36
C ALA A 211 -23.73 -9.08 -2.64
N ARG A 212 -23.25 -9.87 -1.67
CA ARG A 212 -22.15 -10.82 -1.90
C ARG A 212 -22.49 -11.79 -3.02
N LYS A 213 -23.67 -12.41 -2.98
CA LYS A 213 -24.11 -13.37 -4.03
C LYS A 213 -24.17 -12.71 -5.42
N GLU A 214 -24.69 -11.49 -5.49
CA GLU A 214 -24.79 -10.73 -6.75
C GLU A 214 -23.41 -10.36 -7.30
N VAL A 215 -22.51 -9.86 -6.45
CA VAL A 215 -21.13 -9.53 -6.85
C VAL A 215 -20.40 -10.76 -7.37
N TRP A 216 -20.50 -11.90 -6.69
CA TRP A 216 -19.85 -13.14 -7.14
C TRP A 216 -20.46 -13.72 -8.42
N LYS A 217 -21.72 -13.40 -8.73
CA LYS A 217 -22.36 -13.77 -10.00
C LYS A 217 -21.86 -12.90 -11.16
N ASN A 218 -21.62 -11.62 -10.91
CA ASN A 218 -21.38 -10.62 -11.96
C ASN A 218 -19.89 -10.35 -12.25
N TYR A 219 -18.98 -10.78 -11.37
CA TYR A 219 -17.55 -10.45 -11.46
C TYR A 219 -16.67 -11.69 -11.25
N HIS A 220 -15.54 -11.73 -11.94
CA HIS A 220 -14.54 -12.78 -11.72
C HIS A 220 -13.68 -12.43 -10.50
N MET A 221 -13.86 -13.20 -9.42
CA MET A 221 -13.11 -13.02 -8.19
C MET A 221 -11.74 -13.68 -8.26
N GLN A 222 -10.72 -12.95 -7.80
CA GLN A 222 -9.38 -13.48 -7.62
C GLN A 222 -8.84 -13.17 -6.22
N TYR A 223 -8.43 -14.22 -5.51
CA TYR A 223 -7.67 -14.09 -4.28
C TYR A 223 -6.20 -13.77 -4.56
N ARG A 224 -5.61 -12.88 -3.75
CA ARG A 224 -4.20 -12.47 -3.83
C ARG A 224 -3.50 -12.58 -2.46
N PRO A 225 -2.38 -13.32 -2.38
CA PRO A 225 -1.53 -13.26 -1.19
C PRO A 225 -0.94 -11.86 -1.02
N VAL A 226 -0.56 -11.51 0.20
CA VAL A 226 -0.15 -10.14 0.58
C VAL A 226 0.93 -9.58 -0.34
N ASP A 227 1.93 -10.40 -0.69
CA ASP A 227 3.02 -9.98 -1.56
C ASP A 227 2.66 -9.78 -3.04
N ARG A 228 1.46 -10.20 -3.46
CA ARG A 228 0.91 -10.04 -4.81
C ARG A 228 -0.23 -9.03 -4.87
N ARG A 229 -0.55 -8.32 -3.78
CA ARG A 229 -1.53 -7.23 -3.82
C ARG A 229 -0.93 -5.99 -4.46
N ASP A 230 -1.78 -5.08 -4.92
CA ASP A 230 -1.35 -3.81 -5.51
C ASP A 230 -0.57 -2.97 -4.49
N ASN A 231 0.35 -2.13 -4.97
CA ASN A 231 1.19 -1.31 -4.10
C ASN A 231 0.63 0.10 -4.00
N TYR A 232 0.53 0.61 -2.78
CA TYR A 232 0.07 1.95 -2.46
C TYR A 232 1.20 2.74 -1.82
N VAL A 233 1.19 4.05 -2.05
CA VAL A 233 2.07 4.99 -1.35
C VAL A 233 1.21 5.98 -0.59
N LYS A 234 1.45 6.08 0.71
CA LYS A 234 0.73 6.96 1.65
C LYS A 234 1.67 7.41 2.76
N ARG A 235 1.21 8.37 3.56
CA ARG A 235 1.89 8.83 4.76
C ARG A 235 1.40 8.06 5.97
N CYS A 236 2.32 7.61 6.83
CA CYS A 236 1.97 6.98 8.10
C CYS A 236 1.54 8.04 9.10
N ILE A 237 0.27 8.00 9.48
CA ILE A 237 -0.34 8.95 10.42
C ILE A 237 -0.46 8.34 11.81
N GLY A 238 -0.71 7.04 11.91
CA GLY A 238 -0.80 6.34 13.19
C GLY A 238 0.12 5.13 13.25
N LEU A 239 0.83 5.01 14.37
CA LEU A 239 1.68 3.89 14.74
C LEU A 239 0.93 2.91 15.65
N PRO A 240 1.46 1.70 15.86
CA PRO A 240 0.90 0.76 16.83
C PRO A 240 0.77 1.39 18.22
N GLY A 241 -0.42 1.27 18.82
CA GLY A 241 -0.75 1.84 20.13
C GLY A 241 -1.34 3.26 20.09
N ASP A 242 -1.27 3.97 18.95
CA ASP A 242 -1.85 5.31 18.84
C ASP A 242 -3.38 5.29 18.77
N THR A 243 -4.00 6.42 19.13
CA THR A 243 -5.42 6.69 18.87
C THR A 243 -5.56 7.81 17.85
N ILE A 244 -6.29 7.54 16.76
CA ILE A 244 -6.56 8.50 15.69
C ILE A 244 -7.96 9.07 15.84
N LYS A 245 -8.06 10.39 15.74
CA LYS A 245 -9.33 11.11 15.65
C LYS A 245 -9.22 12.16 14.55
N ILE A 246 -10.25 12.29 13.73
CA ILE A 246 -10.35 13.34 12.71
C ILE A 246 -11.57 14.18 13.06
N GLU A 247 -11.40 15.49 13.12
CA GLU A 247 -12.49 16.45 13.33
C GLU A 247 -12.35 17.59 12.34
N MET A 248 -13.39 17.83 11.53
CA MET A 248 -13.39 18.85 10.48
C MET A 248 -12.12 18.78 9.61
N SER A 249 -11.79 17.56 9.16
CA SER A 249 -10.60 17.23 8.35
C SER A 249 -9.24 17.47 9.03
N SER A 250 -9.21 17.84 10.30
CA SER A 250 -7.99 17.98 11.10
C SER A 250 -7.73 16.68 11.84
N VAL A 251 -6.49 16.20 11.78
CA VAL A 251 -6.13 14.88 12.32
C VAL A 251 -5.46 15.07 13.67
N TYR A 252 -5.89 14.28 14.64
CA TYR A 252 -5.33 14.22 15.98
C TYR A 252 -4.80 12.81 16.24
N VAL A 253 -3.59 12.73 16.79
CA VAL A 253 -2.95 11.49 17.23
C VAL A 253 -2.75 11.58 18.73
N ASN A 254 -3.32 10.65 19.48
CA ASN A 254 -3.30 10.66 20.95
C ASN A 254 -3.81 11.99 21.56
N GLY A 255 -4.81 12.59 20.92
CA GLY A 255 -5.40 13.87 21.32
C GLY A 255 -4.60 15.12 20.89
N VAL A 256 -3.41 14.95 20.30
CA VAL A 256 -2.56 16.06 19.83
C VAL A 256 -2.76 16.29 18.33
N LEU A 257 -2.91 17.55 17.91
CA LEU A 257 -3.04 17.90 16.50
C LEU A 257 -1.81 17.42 15.72
N PHE A 258 -2.03 16.59 14.71
CA PHE A 258 -0.99 16.11 13.83
C PHE A 258 -0.58 17.24 12.87
N PRO A 259 0.73 17.54 12.73
CA PRO A 259 1.18 18.64 11.88
C PRO A 259 0.80 18.40 10.42
N GLU A 260 0.18 19.42 9.81
CA GLU A 260 -0.11 19.38 8.38
C GLU A 260 1.17 19.52 7.56
N ASN A 261 1.31 18.70 6.52
CA ASN A 261 2.37 18.86 5.54
C ASN A 261 2.06 20.04 4.60
N GLU A 262 3.05 20.84 4.23
CA GLU A 262 2.90 21.96 3.27
C GLU A 262 2.31 21.54 1.92
N ASN A 263 2.58 20.30 1.50
CA ASN A 263 2.07 19.72 0.26
C ASN A 263 0.70 19.05 0.41
N GLN A 264 0.14 19.01 1.62
CA GLN A 264 -1.16 18.41 1.87
C GLN A 264 -2.27 19.23 1.19
N GLN A 265 -3.18 18.54 0.50
CA GLN A 265 -4.34 19.14 -0.14
C GLN A 265 -5.64 18.69 0.53
N LYS A 266 -6.61 19.60 0.58
CA LYS A 266 -8.02 19.35 0.89
C LYS A 266 -8.86 19.98 -0.22
N ASN A 267 -10.09 19.51 -0.43
CA ASN A 267 -10.98 20.18 -1.39
C ASN A 267 -11.59 21.43 -0.77
N TYR A 268 -11.73 22.47 -1.59
CA TYR A 268 -12.36 23.74 -1.23
C TYR A 268 -13.41 24.08 -2.27
N TYR A 269 -14.50 24.69 -1.81
CA TYR A 269 -15.39 25.45 -2.67
C TYR A 269 -14.80 26.85 -2.83
N VAL A 270 -14.58 27.26 -4.08
CA VAL A 270 -14.08 28.59 -4.44
C VAL A 270 -15.15 29.29 -5.26
N SER A 271 -15.85 30.23 -4.63
CA SER A 271 -16.92 31.01 -5.26
C SER A 271 -16.33 32.22 -5.96
N THR A 272 -16.85 32.53 -7.16
CA THR A 272 -16.48 33.72 -7.93
C THR A 272 -17.67 34.65 -8.13
N ASN A 273 -17.39 35.90 -8.51
CA ASN A 273 -18.41 36.90 -8.84
C ASN A 273 -19.11 36.69 -10.19
N GLY A 274 -19.00 35.49 -10.80
CA GLY A 274 -19.50 35.18 -12.14
C GLY A 274 -18.43 35.18 -13.23
N THR A 275 -17.23 35.72 -12.95
CA THR A 275 -16.09 35.62 -13.88
C THR A 275 -15.22 34.41 -13.55
N THR A 276 -14.69 33.76 -14.58
CA THR A 276 -13.87 32.56 -14.43
C THR A 276 -12.46 32.92 -13.94
N ILE A 277 -11.84 32.00 -13.19
CA ILE A 277 -10.44 32.16 -12.77
C ILE A 277 -9.54 31.97 -14.00
N ASN A 278 -8.57 32.87 -14.17
CA ASN A 278 -7.61 32.81 -15.27
C ASN A 278 -6.89 31.44 -15.29
N PRO A 279 -6.90 30.68 -16.39
CA PRO A 279 -6.24 29.37 -16.47
C PRO A 279 -4.75 29.37 -16.08
N LYS A 280 -4.02 30.46 -16.34
CA LYS A 280 -2.61 30.60 -15.93
C LYS A 280 -2.44 30.65 -14.42
N ALA A 281 -3.47 31.05 -13.68
CA ALA A 281 -3.43 31.04 -12.22
C ALA A 281 -3.42 29.60 -11.68
N PHE A 282 -4.16 28.68 -12.30
CA PHE A 282 -4.13 27.26 -11.94
C PHE A 282 -2.75 26.66 -12.18
N GLU A 283 -2.09 27.01 -13.30
CA GLU A 283 -0.71 26.58 -13.58
C GLU A 283 0.27 27.10 -12.51
N ARG A 284 0.18 28.39 -12.14
CA ARG A 284 1.01 28.99 -11.09
C ARG A 284 0.82 28.34 -9.72
N LEU A 285 -0.41 27.92 -9.41
CA LEU A 285 -0.75 27.21 -8.18
C LEU A 285 -0.56 25.69 -8.31
N SER A 286 -0.07 25.23 -9.46
CA SER A 286 0.16 23.82 -9.79
C SER A 286 -1.10 22.94 -9.63
N ILE A 287 -2.28 23.48 -9.93
CA ILE A 287 -3.55 22.74 -9.92
C ILE A 287 -3.70 22.07 -11.29
N SER A 288 -3.75 20.74 -11.31
CA SER A 288 -3.82 19.98 -12.55
C SER A 288 -5.12 20.26 -13.30
N LYS A 289 -5.12 20.14 -14.63
CA LYS A 289 -6.34 20.37 -15.44
C LYS A 289 -7.46 19.39 -15.09
N SER A 290 -7.12 18.14 -14.77
CA SER A 290 -8.09 17.13 -14.34
C SER A 290 -8.75 17.45 -12.99
N ASP A 291 -8.12 18.31 -12.19
CA ASP A 291 -8.61 18.71 -10.86
C ASP A 291 -9.38 20.04 -10.87
N GLN A 292 -9.50 20.71 -12.02
CA GLN A 292 -10.20 21.98 -12.17
C GLN A 292 -11.72 21.77 -12.30
N ALA A 293 -12.32 21.05 -11.35
CA ALA A 293 -13.75 20.77 -11.37
C ALA A 293 -14.56 22.02 -10.99
N MET A 294 -15.72 22.18 -11.62
CA MET A 294 -16.72 23.20 -11.27
C MET A 294 -17.95 22.51 -10.69
N ALA A 295 -18.36 22.93 -9.49
CA ALA A 295 -19.60 22.48 -8.85
C ALA A 295 -20.83 23.23 -9.42
N SER A 296 -20.62 24.46 -9.89
CA SER A 296 -21.60 25.27 -10.62
C SER A 296 -20.87 26.27 -11.51
N ASN A 297 -21.59 27.06 -12.31
CA ASN A 297 -20.98 28.07 -13.19
C ASN A 297 -20.11 29.11 -12.46
N THR A 298 -20.29 29.28 -11.15
CA THR A 298 -19.59 30.28 -10.34
C THR A 298 -18.81 29.68 -9.16
N VAL A 299 -18.88 28.36 -8.97
CA VAL A 299 -18.21 27.70 -7.83
C VAL A 299 -17.30 26.60 -8.35
N TYR A 300 -16.01 26.74 -8.09
CA TYR A 300 -15.02 25.70 -8.33
C TYR A 300 -14.94 24.75 -7.13
N TYR A 301 -14.66 23.48 -7.39
CA TYR A 301 -14.35 22.46 -6.39
C TYR A 301 -12.93 21.97 -6.61
N LEU A 302 -11.99 22.51 -5.85
CA LEU A 302 -10.56 22.39 -6.14
C LEU A 302 -9.79 21.72 -5.00
N PRO A 303 -8.89 20.77 -5.26
CA PRO A 303 -7.91 20.31 -4.29
C PRO A 303 -6.82 21.36 -4.11
N LEU A 304 -6.79 22.03 -2.97
CA LEU A 304 -5.85 23.10 -2.67
C LEU A 304 -5.01 22.77 -1.44
N THR A 305 -3.73 23.17 -1.47
CA THR A 305 -2.98 23.32 -0.23
C THR A 305 -3.48 24.54 0.52
N LYS A 306 -3.21 24.63 1.82
CA LYS A 306 -3.57 25.80 2.63
C LYS A 306 -3.05 27.10 2.02
N ALA A 307 -1.78 27.12 1.61
CA ALA A 307 -1.16 28.29 0.97
C ALA A 307 -1.81 28.63 -0.39
N SER A 308 -2.20 27.63 -1.19
CA SER A 308 -2.91 27.89 -2.45
C SER A 308 -4.33 28.42 -2.22
N ALA A 309 -5.05 27.93 -1.22
CA ALA A 309 -6.36 28.45 -0.82
C ALA A 309 -6.27 29.92 -0.38
N GLU A 310 -5.29 30.25 0.48
CA GLU A 310 -5.01 31.63 0.90
C GLU A 310 -4.64 32.52 -0.29
N THR A 311 -3.88 32.02 -1.26
CA THR A 311 -3.50 32.79 -2.46
C THR A 311 -4.71 33.06 -3.36
N ILE A 312 -5.54 32.04 -3.61
CA ILE A 312 -6.75 32.17 -4.44
C ILE A 312 -7.75 33.14 -3.80
N SER A 313 -7.89 33.12 -2.48
CA SER A 313 -8.82 34.00 -1.75
C SER A 313 -8.57 35.50 -1.99
N LYS A 314 -7.37 35.87 -2.46
CA LYS A 314 -6.97 37.26 -2.72
C LYS A 314 -7.24 37.70 -4.17
N PHE A 315 -7.76 36.83 -5.03
CA PHE A 315 -8.07 37.21 -6.40
C PHE A 315 -9.30 38.10 -6.44
N THR A 316 -9.28 39.16 -7.25
CA THR A 316 -10.35 40.17 -7.30
C THR A 316 -11.70 39.61 -7.73
N ASN A 317 -11.71 38.47 -8.44
CA ASN A 317 -12.93 37.81 -8.87
C ASN A 317 -13.39 36.66 -7.95
N VAL A 318 -12.63 36.32 -6.91
CA VAL A 318 -13.00 35.30 -5.92
C VAL A 318 -13.73 35.99 -4.77
N THR A 319 -14.92 35.52 -4.45
CA THR A 319 -15.77 36.08 -3.39
C THR A 319 -15.62 35.33 -2.08
N GLU A 320 -15.43 34.01 -2.14
CA GLU A 320 -15.36 33.15 -0.96
C GLU A 320 -14.51 31.89 -1.24
N VAL A 321 -13.76 31.45 -0.23
CA VAL A 321 -13.02 30.18 -0.24
C VAL A 321 -13.33 29.43 1.05
N THR A 322 -14.10 28.34 0.96
CA THR A 322 -14.52 27.53 2.11
C THR A 322 -14.03 26.09 1.97
N PRO A 323 -13.47 25.48 3.04
CA PRO A 323 -13.19 24.05 3.05
C PRO A 323 -14.44 23.23 2.72
N ALA A 324 -14.30 22.26 1.83
CA ALA A 324 -15.40 21.37 1.46
C ALA A 324 -15.43 20.16 2.41
N THR A 325 -15.78 20.41 3.67
CA THR A 325 -15.76 19.40 4.73
C THR A 325 -17.16 18.90 5.05
N SER A 326 -17.33 17.59 5.13
CA SER A 326 -18.54 16.95 5.62
C SER A 326 -18.77 17.29 7.11
N ARG A 327 -20.04 17.50 7.50
CA ARG A 327 -20.40 17.75 8.90
C ARG A 327 -20.36 16.45 9.71
N LYS A 328 -20.08 16.57 11.00
CA LYS A 328 -20.18 15.43 11.93
C LYS A 328 -21.60 14.85 11.93
N GLY A 329 -21.72 13.52 11.88
CA GLY A 329 -23.00 12.82 11.80
C GLY A 329 -23.52 12.57 10.39
N ASN A 330 -22.97 13.23 9.36
CA ASN A 330 -23.26 12.87 7.97
C ASN A 330 -22.51 11.58 7.63
N LEU A 331 -23.15 10.42 7.83
CA LEU A 331 -22.56 9.13 7.56
C LEU A 331 -22.09 9.02 6.10
N ASN A 332 -20.85 8.56 5.91
CA ASN A 332 -20.39 8.05 4.63
C ASN A 332 -20.31 6.52 4.72
N PHE A 333 -21.22 5.82 4.02
CA PHE A 333 -21.38 4.36 4.15
C PHE A 333 -20.19 3.54 3.63
N ILE A 334 -19.24 4.16 2.93
CA ILE A 334 -17.99 3.51 2.48
C ILE A 334 -16.80 3.80 3.41
N VAL A 335 -17.00 4.52 4.51
CA VAL A 335 -15.96 4.75 5.52
C VAL A 335 -15.90 3.57 6.47
N PHE A 336 -14.68 3.11 6.76
CA PHE A 336 -14.43 2.06 7.74
C PHE A 336 -14.95 2.49 9.12
N PRO A 337 -15.57 1.60 9.92
CA PRO A 337 -15.68 0.15 9.76
C PRO A 337 -16.97 -0.32 9.08
N TYR A 338 -17.64 0.53 8.28
CA TYR A 338 -18.94 0.21 7.67
C TYR A 338 -20.09 0.04 8.68
N ASN A 339 -20.00 0.71 9.83
CA ASN A 339 -21.04 0.69 10.86
C ASN A 339 -21.81 2.02 10.89
N GLU A 340 -23.10 1.99 10.53
CA GLU A 340 -23.96 3.17 10.47
C GLU A 340 -24.10 3.86 11.84
N SER A 341 -24.00 3.11 12.94
CA SER A 341 -24.15 3.61 14.31
C SER A 341 -23.04 4.57 14.74
N LEU A 342 -21.86 4.47 14.10
CA LEU A 342 -20.75 5.38 14.39
C LEU A 342 -20.91 6.73 13.68
N ALA A 343 -21.70 6.77 12.58
CA ALA A 343 -21.94 7.95 11.76
C ALA A 343 -20.66 8.71 11.35
N TRP A 344 -19.57 7.95 11.10
CA TRP A 344 -18.29 8.51 10.67
C TRP A 344 -18.31 8.89 9.19
N ASN A 345 -17.48 9.88 8.86
CA ASN A 345 -17.13 10.24 7.49
C ASN A 345 -15.64 10.58 7.38
N GLU A 346 -15.19 10.87 6.16
CA GLU A 346 -13.80 11.13 5.82
C GLU A 346 -13.18 12.35 6.53
N ASP A 347 -14.03 13.25 7.06
CA ASP A 347 -13.66 14.48 7.76
C ASP A 347 -13.93 14.42 9.27
N ASN A 348 -14.72 13.45 9.73
CA ASN A 348 -15.09 13.25 11.12
C ASN A 348 -15.06 11.74 11.41
N PHE A 349 -13.93 11.27 11.93
CA PHE A 349 -13.59 9.85 12.05
C PHE A 349 -13.00 9.56 13.42
N GLY A 350 -13.28 8.39 13.96
CA GLY A 350 -12.73 7.98 15.25
C GLY A 350 -13.47 8.59 16.45
N PRO A 351 -12.91 8.43 17.67
CA PRO A 351 -11.58 7.90 17.94
C PRO A 351 -11.41 6.43 17.52
N LEU A 352 -10.25 6.09 16.98
CA LEU A 352 -9.85 4.73 16.60
C LEU A 352 -8.50 4.40 17.21
N TRP A 353 -8.47 3.46 18.15
CA TRP A 353 -7.22 2.93 18.70
C TRP A 353 -6.60 1.90 17.74
N ILE A 354 -5.30 2.03 17.49
CA ILE A 354 -4.52 1.20 16.55
C ILE A 354 -3.85 0.06 17.32
N PRO A 355 -4.14 -1.21 16.95
CA PRO A 355 -3.54 -2.34 17.64
C PRO A 355 -2.01 -2.43 17.54
N ALA A 356 -1.40 -2.83 18.65
CA ALA A 356 0.02 -3.15 18.76
C ALA A 356 0.21 -4.63 19.05
N LYS A 357 1.26 -5.22 18.47
CA LYS A 357 1.59 -6.63 18.65
C LYS A 357 1.74 -6.99 20.14
N GLY A 358 1.12 -8.08 20.54
CA GLY A 358 1.12 -8.58 21.92
C GLY A 358 0.18 -7.84 22.86
N THR A 359 -0.53 -6.80 22.39
CA THR A 359 -1.54 -6.11 23.21
C THR A 359 -2.84 -6.91 23.22
N THR A 360 -3.50 -6.96 24.38
CA THR A 360 -4.81 -7.62 24.55
C THR A 360 -5.90 -6.57 24.73
N VAL A 361 -7.03 -6.75 24.03
CA VAL A 361 -8.25 -5.95 24.22
C VAL A 361 -9.41 -6.83 24.65
N ARG A 362 -10.36 -6.24 25.36
CA ARG A 362 -11.69 -6.86 25.53
C ARG A 362 -12.43 -6.81 24.20
N LEU A 363 -13.11 -7.88 23.86
CA LEU A 363 -13.97 -7.97 22.69
C LEU A 363 -15.42 -8.13 23.10
N ASP A 364 -16.28 -7.37 22.44
CA ASP A 364 -17.73 -7.48 22.48
C ASP A 364 -18.32 -6.97 21.16
N THR A 365 -19.63 -7.09 21.00
CA THR A 365 -20.31 -6.69 19.75
C THR A 365 -20.23 -5.19 19.46
N SER A 366 -19.89 -4.34 20.43
CA SER A 366 -19.77 -2.89 20.24
C SER A 366 -18.46 -2.48 19.56
N ASN A 367 -17.38 -3.25 19.75
CA ASN A 367 -16.07 -2.97 19.17
C ASN A 367 -15.61 -3.98 18.11
N LEU A 368 -16.31 -5.12 17.98
CA LEU A 368 -15.90 -6.19 17.09
C LEU A 368 -15.75 -5.72 15.64
N GLU A 369 -16.62 -4.86 15.13
CA GLU A 369 -16.53 -4.38 13.75
C GLU A 369 -15.24 -3.60 13.46
N LEU A 370 -14.63 -2.99 14.48
CA LEU A 370 -13.31 -2.35 14.34
C LEU A 370 -12.21 -3.40 14.13
N TYR A 371 -12.30 -4.56 14.80
CA TYR A 371 -11.22 -5.54 14.84
C TYR A 371 -11.50 -6.82 14.03
N ARG A 372 -12.71 -6.97 13.49
CA ARG A 372 -13.18 -8.14 12.73
C ARG A 372 -12.18 -8.54 11.65
N ARG A 373 -11.79 -7.58 10.82
CA ARG A 373 -10.85 -7.81 9.71
C ARG A 373 -9.45 -8.18 10.18
N ILE A 374 -9.02 -7.67 11.34
CA ILE A 374 -7.74 -8.05 11.93
C ILE A 374 -7.77 -9.52 12.32
N ILE A 375 -8.79 -9.92 13.07
CA ILE A 375 -8.91 -11.27 13.63
C ILE A 375 -9.11 -12.30 12.52
N ASP A 376 -10.07 -12.05 11.64
CA ASP A 376 -10.51 -13.00 10.60
C ASP A 376 -9.49 -13.06 9.45
N VAL A 377 -9.28 -11.92 8.78
CA VAL A 377 -8.56 -11.88 7.50
C VAL A 377 -7.05 -11.73 7.68
N TYR A 378 -6.59 -10.84 8.57
CA TYR A 378 -5.16 -10.51 8.68
C TYR A 378 -4.40 -11.51 9.54
N GLU A 379 -5.00 -12.00 10.62
CA GLU A 379 -4.37 -12.95 11.56
C GLU A 379 -4.87 -14.39 11.40
N GLY A 380 -5.75 -14.62 10.42
CA GLY A 380 -6.11 -15.93 9.88
C GLY A 380 -6.86 -16.80 10.87
N ASN A 381 -7.77 -16.23 11.65
CA ASN A 381 -8.62 -17.01 12.55
C ASN A 381 -10.03 -17.11 11.97
N ASP A 382 -10.76 -18.15 12.32
CA ASP A 382 -12.20 -18.23 12.03
C ASP A 382 -12.97 -17.42 13.08
N LEU A 383 -13.85 -16.50 12.66
CA LEU A 383 -14.56 -15.58 13.54
C LEU A 383 -16.07 -15.68 13.33
N GLU A 384 -16.78 -16.12 14.35
CA GLU A 384 -18.23 -16.29 14.34
C GLU A 384 -18.87 -15.52 15.50
N VAL A 385 -20.11 -15.08 15.30
CA VAL A 385 -20.88 -14.35 16.31
C VAL A 385 -22.27 -14.97 16.41
N GLU A 386 -22.64 -15.43 17.60
CA GLU A 386 -23.97 -15.95 17.90
C GLU A 386 -24.59 -15.15 19.05
N GLY A 387 -25.55 -14.28 18.71
CA GLY A 387 -26.12 -13.35 19.68
C GLY A 387 -25.05 -12.40 20.25
N ALA A 388 -24.73 -12.54 21.54
CA ALA A 388 -23.70 -11.75 22.21
C ALA A 388 -22.35 -12.48 22.34
N THR A 389 -22.30 -13.77 22.00
CA THR A 389 -21.09 -14.59 22.16
C THR A 389 -20.25 -14.52 20.89
N ILE A 390 -18.96 -14.24 21.06
CA ILE A 390 -17.97 -14.20 19.98
C ILE A 390 -17.15 -15.48 20.06
N TYR A 391 -17.02 -16.17 18.94
CA TYR A 391 -16.17 -17.36 18.82
C TYR A 391 -14.98 -17.07 17.91
N ILE A 392 -13.80 -17.49 18.34
CA ILE A 392 -12.59 -17.48 17.53
C ILE A 392 -12.05 -18.91 17.46
N ASN A 393 -11.97 -19.47 16.25
CA ASN A 393 -11.64 -20.87 15.99
C ASN A 393 -12.53 -21.82 16.83
N SER A 394 -13.85 -21.59 16.78
CA SER A 394 -14.88 -22.35 17.50
C SER A 394 -14.81 -22.29 19.04
N HIS A 395 -13.99 -21.40 19.61
CA HIS A 395 -13.90 -21.19 21.06
C HIS A 395 -14.51 -19.84 21.47
N PRO A 396 -15.38 -19.80 22.50
CA PRO A 396 -15.94 -18.55 22.97
C PRO A 396 -14.85 -17.69 23.61
N VAL A 397 -14.80 -16.41 23.26
CA VAL A 397 -13.80 -15.46 23.73
C VAL A 397 -14.42 -14.15 24.19
N THR A 398 -13.76 -13.50 25.14
CA THR A 398 -14.09 -12.14 25.60
C THR A 398 -12.93 -11.17 25.42
N THR A 399 -11.81 -11.66 24.88
CA THR A 399 -10.57 -10.91 24.68
C THR A 399 -9.84 -11.39 23.45
N TYR A 400 -9.00 -10.54 22.88
CA TYR A 400 -8.11 -10.91 21.79
C TYR A 400 -6.74 -10.27 21.94
N THR A 401 -5.69 -11.04 21.63
CA THR A 401 -4.31 -10.58 21.63
C THR A 401 -3.78 -10.51 20.21
N PHE A 402 -3.38 -9.31 19.78
CA PHE A 402 -2.92 -9.06 18.41
C PHE A 402 -1.55 -9.70 18.14
N LYS A 403 -1.42 -10.40 17.01
CA LYS A 403 -0.19 -11.06 16.54
C LYS A 403 0.72 -10.11 15.75
N MET A 404 0.20 -8.99 15.26
CA MET A 404 0.90 -8.03 14.40
C MET A 404 0.82 -6.59 14.90
N ASP A 405 1.77 -5.78 14.45
CA ASP A 405 1.70 -4.32 14.54
C ASP A 405 0.82 -3.76 13.41
N TYR A 406 -0.02 -2.76 13.71
CA TYR A 406 -0.91 -2.13 12.75
C TYR A 406 -0.64 -0.63 12.61
N TYR A 407 -1.00 -0.09 11.46
CA TYR A 407 -0.73 1.30 11.10
C TYR A 407 -1.96 1.95 10.47
N PHE A 408 -2.03 3.27 10.57
CA PHE A 408 -3.04 4.09 9.89
C PHE A 408 -2.36 5.00 8.86
N MET A 409 -2.74 4.85 7.59
CA MET A 409 -2.12 5.54 6.46
C MET A 409 -3.08 6.53 5.84
N MET A 410 -2.62 7.73 5.47
CA MET A 410 -3.42 8.72 4.74
C MET A 410 -2.66 9.30 3.55
N GLY A 411 -3.39 9.69 2.51
CA GLY A 411 -2.81 10.41 1.38
C GLY A 411 -2.57 11.87 1.70
N ASP A 412 -1.62 12.50 1.00
CA ASP A 412 -1.42 13.95 1.11
C ASP A 412 -2.59 14.71 0.44
N ASN A 413 -3.21 14.15 -0.59
CA ASN A 413 -4.44 14.67 -1.19
C ASN A 413 -5.67 14.10 -0.47
N ARG A 414 -6.06 14.73 0.64
CA ARG A 414 -6.96 14.17 1.67
C ARG A 414 -8.36 13.83 1.17
N HIS A 415 -8.94 14.59 0.26
CA HIS A 415 -10.28 14.26 -0.26
C HIS A 415 -10.24 13.39 -1.53
N ASN A 416 -9.06 13.20 -2.13
CA ASN A 416 -8.86 12.39 -3.34
C ASN A 416 -7.86 11.24 -3.09
N SER A 417 -8.01 10.59 -1.94
CA SER A 417 -7.15 9.50 -1.51
C SER A 417 -7.99 8.39 -0.90
N ALA A 418 -8.06 7.26 -1.59
CA ALA A 418 -8.42 6.01 -0.93
C ALA A 418 -7.27 5.68 0.03
N ASP A 419 -7.57 5.64 1.33
CA ASP A 419 -6.63 5.41 2.43
C ASP A 419 -7.31 4.75 3.66
N SER A 420 -6.64 4.70 4.82
CA SER A 420 -7.11 3.96 6.00
C SER A 420 -8.46 4.41 6.54
N ARG A 421 -8.96 5.59 6.17
CA ARG A 421 -10.36 5.98 6.47
C ARG A 421 -11.38 5.05 5.81
N PHE A 422 -11.05 4.42 4.69
CA PHE A 422 -11.98 3.62 3.89
C PHE A 422 -11.78 2.11 4.09
N TRP A 423 -10.57 1.65 4.39
CA TRP A 423 -10.27 0.21 4.57
C TRP A 423 -9.74 -0.15 5.96
N GLY A 424 -9.56 0.82 6.84
CA GLY A 424 -9.03 0.61 8.18
C GLY A 424 -7.52 0.38 8.19
N PHE A 425 -7.09 -0.61 8.97
CA PHE A 425 -5.69 -0.79 9.34
C PHE A 425 -4.81 -1.32 8.21
N VAL A 426 -3.53 -0.95 8.24
CA VAL A 426 -2.46 -1.56 7.44
C VAL A 426 -1.62 -2.45 8.37
N PRO A 427 -1.64 -3.78 8.22
CA PRO A 427 -0.83 -4.66 9.05
C PRO A 427 0.66 -4.59 8.68
N GLU A 428 1.55 -4.94 9.63
CA GLU A 428 3.00 -4.86 9.43
C GLU A 428 3.52 -5.69 8.25
N ASP A 429 2.88 -6.81 7.90
CA ASP A 429 3.27 -7.68 6.78
C ASP A 429 3.00 -7.06 5.39
N HIS A 430 2.18 -6.00 5.34
CA HIS A 430 1.92 -5.23 4.13
C HIS A 430 3.01 -4.18 3.87
N ILE A 431 3.79 -3.79 4.89
CA ILE A 431 4.82 -2.75 4.75
C ILE A 431 5.94 -3.23 3.82
N VAL A 432 6.12 -2.57 2.68
CA VAL A 432 7.14 -2.95 1.69
C VAL A 432 8.46 -2.24 1.97
N GLY A 433 8.42 -0.92 2.18
CA GLY A 433 9.63 -0.13 2.41
C GLY A 433 9.42 1.37 2.34
N LYS A 434 10.54 2.10 2.46
CA LYS A 434 10.55 3.57 2.48
C LYS A 434 10.99 4.13 1.12
N PRO A 435 10.15 4.91 0.41
CA PRO A 435 10.61 5.68 -0.74
C PRO A 435 11.65 6.71 -0.30
N LYS A 436 12.80 6.74 -0.98
CA LYS A 436 13.93 7.61 -0.63
C LYS A 436 14.06 8.81 -1.56
N PHE A 437 13.97 8.56 -2.86
CA PHE A 437 14.02 9.60 -3.89
C PHE A 437 13.26 9.16 -5.14
N ILE A 438 12.90 10.13 -5.98
CA ILE A 438 12.30 9.90 -7.29
C ILE A 438 13.45 9.68 -8.28
N TRP A 439 13.62 8.50 -8.87
CA TRP A 439 14.75 8.29 -9.80
C TRP A 439 14.38 8.64 -11.25
N LEU A 440 13.09 8.58 -11.59
CA LEU A 440 12.55 8.94 -12.89
C LEU A 440 11.14 9.52 -12.71
N SER A 441 10.76 10.51 -13.52
CA SER A 441 9.41 11.07 -13.49
C SER A 441 8.93 11.31 -14.91
N ILE A 442 7.80 10.70 -15.27
CA ILE A 442 7.23 10.74 -16.62
C ILE A 442 5.86 11.39 -16.57
N ASP A 443 5.73 12.50 -17.28
CA ASP A 443 4.45 13.11 -17.61
C ASP A 443 3.76 12.33 -18.74
N LYS A 444 2.57 11.79 -18.49
CA LYS A 444 1.81 11.05 -19.50
C LYS A 444 1.20 11.97 -20.56
N GLU A 445 0.91 13.21 -20.21
CA GLU A 445 0.20 14.18 -21.06
C GLU A 445 1.15 14.96 -21.96
N ALA A 446 2.43 15.05 -21.59
CA ALA A 446 3.43 15.73 -22.40
C ALA A 446 3.85 14.91 -23.64
N LYS A 447 4.36 15.59 -24.68
CA LYS A 447 4.84 14.98 -25.92
C LYS A 447 6.36 15.05 -26.06
N GLY A 448 6.94 14.04 -26.72
CA GLY A 448 8.38 13.97 -26.99
C GLY A 448 9.25 13.96 -25.73
N LEU A 449 10.40 14.63 -25.79
CA LEU A 449 11.35 14.71 -24.67
C LEU A 449 10.80 15.49 -23.45
N LYS A 450 9.73 16.29 -23.62
CA LYS A 450 9.05 16.98 -22.51
C LYS A 450 8.31 16.02 -21.57
N LYS A 451 8.18 14.74 -21.95
CA LYS A 451 7.67 13.69 -21.06
C LYS A 451 8.51 13.51 -19.80
N ILE A 452 9.82 13.73 -19.87
CA ILE A 452 10.69 13.51 -18.71
C ILE A 452 10.71 14.78 -17.87
N ARG A 453 10.22 14.68 -16.63
CA ARG A 453 10.26 15.79 -15.65
C ARG A 453 11.63 15.83 -14.97
N PHE A 454 12.66 16.26 -15.70
CA PHE A 454 14.06 16.27 -15.22
C PHE A 454 14.25 16.93 -13.86
N ARG A 455 13.52 18.01 -13.57
CA ARG A 455 13.58 18.72 -12.27
C ARG A 455 13.17 17.85 -11.07
N ARG A 456 12.45 16.75 -11.30
CA ARG A 456 12.01 15.82 -10.26
C ARG A 456 12.96 14.66 -10.03
N MET A 457 13.88 14.40 -10.96
CA MET A 457 14.83 13.30 -10.81
C MET A 457 15.77 13.55 -9.63
N PHE A 458 16.02 12.50 -8.86
CA PHE A 458 16.79 12.45 -7.62
C PHE A 458 16.28 13.37 -6.50
N MET A 459 15.08 13.96 -6.63
CA MET A 459 14.44 14.66 -5.52
C MET A 459 14.17 13.68 -4.38
N LYS A 460 14.62 14.03 -3.18
CA LYS A 460 14.33 13.29 -1.95
C LYS A 460 12.82 13.29 -1.70
N VAL A 461 12.27 12.11 -1.40
CA VAL A 461 10.87 11.99 -0.97
C VAL A 461 10.77 12.48 0.48
N ARG A 462 9.83 13.39 0.73
CA ARG A 462 9.58 14.00 2.04
C ARG A 462 8.19 13.62 2.56
#